data_AF-A0A8S2ZV60-F1
#
_entry.id   AF-A0A8S2ZV60-F1
#
_cell.length_a   1.000
_cell.length_b   1.000
_cell.length_c   1.000
_cell.angle_alpha   90.00
_cell.angle_beta   90.00
_cell.angle_gamma   90.00
#
_symmetry.space_group_name_H-M   'P 1'
#
loop_
_entity.id
_entity.type
_entity.pdbx_description
1 polymer ?
#
loop_
_entity_poly.entity_id
_entity_poly.type
_entity_poly.pdbx_seq_one_letter_code
_entity_poly.pdbx_strand_id
1 'polypeptide(L)' 'SSDLSHFNSIECTTLADSQLGNQCEVLLVKIENRTDVLSLLTSMNKLRSLTVQCKDDTWNNKDLSSTKDELVEWLCNCLP' A
#
# COMPACT_ATOMS: atom_id res chain seq x y z
N SER A 1 -19.33 10.69 -8.86
CA SER A 1 -18.03 10.61 -8.18
C SER A 1 -17.61 9.17 -8.19
N SER A 2 -16.51 8.84 -8.83
CA SER A 2 -15.96 7.49 -8.78
C SER A 2 -15.42 7.26 -7.37
N ASP A 3 -16.17 6.51 -6.56
CA ASP A 3 -15.59 5.83 -5.41
C ASP A 3 -14.42 5.01 -5.96
N LEU A 4 -13.19 5.45 -5.70
CA LEU A 4 -12.01 4.65 -5.97
C LEU A 4 -12.11 3.42 -5.07
N SER A 5 -12.59 2.32 -5.66
CA SER A 5 -12.61 1.01 -5.03
C SER A 5 -11.20 0.65 -4.58
N HIS A 6 -11.11 -0.05 -3.46
CA HIS A 6 -9.84 -0.57 -2.99
C HIS A 6 -9.35 -1.61 -4.02
N PHE A 7 -8.08 -1.53 -4.38
CA PHE A 7 -7.44 -2.49 -5.26
C PHE A 7 -7.38 -3.84 -4.55
N ASN A 8 -7.91 -4.87 -5.19
CA ASN A 8 -7.69 -6.25 -4.74
C ASN A 8 -6.30 -6.74 -5.16
N SER A 9 -5.95 -7.96 -4.76
CA SER A 9 -4.63 -8.54 -5.01
C SER A 9 -4.29 -8.65 -6.51
N ILE A 10 -5.27 -8.97 -7.36
CA ILE A 10 -5.08 -9.09 -8.83
C ILE A 10 -4.79 -7.70 -9.42
N GLU A 11 -5.52 -6.68 -9.00
CA GLU A 11 -5.33 -5.31 -9.47
C GLU A 11 -3.99 -4.74 -9.01
N CYS A 12 -3.56 -5.03 -7.76
CA CYS A 12 -2.23 -4.65 -7.27
C CYS A 12 -1.11 -5.29 -8.09
N THR A 13 -1.24 -6.59 -8.38
CA THR A 13 -0.26 -7.33 -9.20
C THR A 13 -0.21 -6.77 -10.62
N THR A 14 -1.37 -6.56 -11.24
CA THR A 14 -1.48 -5.99 -12.59
C THR A 14 -0.88 -4.59 -12.66
N LEU A 15 -1.11 -3.76 -11.65
CA LEU A 15 -0.51 -2.44 -11.56
C LEU A 15 1.01 -2.52 -11.44
N ALA A 16 1.52 -3.37 -10.54
CA ALA A 16 2.95 -3.53 -10.31
C ALA A 16 3.69 -3.99 -11.57
N ASP A 17 3.12 -4.93 -12.32
CA ASP A 17 3.70 -5.48 -13.55
C ASP A 17 3.53 -4.56 -14.76
N SER A 18 2.65 -3.55 -14.68
CA SER A 18 2.39 -2.64 -15.79
C SER A 18 3.60 -1.73 -16.09
N GLN A 19 3.65 -1.20 -17.31
CA GLN A 19 4.64 -0.20 -17.67
C GLN A 19 4.57 1.04 -16.77
N LEU A 20 3.35 1.43 -16.35
CA LEU A 20 3.14 2.54 -15.43
C LEU A 20 3.73 2.23 -14.04
N GLY A 21 3.44 1.04 -13.49
CA GLY A 21 3.97 0.59 -12.21
C GLY A 21 5.49 0.58 -12.18
N ASN A 22 6.11 0.02 -13.22
CA ASN A 22 7.57 -0.07 -13.37
C ASN A 22 8.28 1.30 -13.50
N GLN A 23 7.55 2.38 -13.77
CA GLN A 23 8.09 3.74 -13.87
C GLN A 23 7.62 4.66 -12.73
N CYS A 24 6.74 4.17 -11.88
CA CYS A 24 6.11 4.95 -10.83
C CYS A 24 7.09 5.17 -9.67
N GLU A 25 7.38 6.43 -9.36
CA GLU A 25 8.19 6.80 -8.19
C GLU A 25 7.33 7.15 -6.97
N VAL A 26 6.08 7.55 -7.19
CA VAL A 26 5.14 7.97 -6.14
C VAL A 26 3.77 7.33 -6.41
N LEU A 27 3.31 6.50 -5.48
CA LEU A 27 2.02 5.82 -5.58
C LEU A 27 1.10 6.24 -4.43
N LEU A 28 -0.12 6.65 -4.78
CA LEU A 28 -1.25 6.81 -3.86
C LEU A 28 -2.29 5.76 -4.22
N VAL A 29 -2.59 4.83 -3.31
CA VAL A 29 -3.48 3.70 -3.60
C VAL A 29 -4.30 3.30 -2.38
N LYS A 30 -5.52 2.82 -2.63
CA LYS A 30 -6.35 2.16 -1.62
C LYS A 30 -6.32 0.66 -1.91
N ILE A 31 -6.10 -0.19 -0.91
CA ILE A 31 -5.90 -1.64 -1.09
C ILE A 31 -6.81 -2.43 -0.17
N GLU A 32 -7.30 -3.59 -0.60
CA GLU A 32 -8.17 -4.42 0.24
C GLU A 32 -7.43 -5.08 1.40
N ASN A 33 -6.26 -5.69 1.15
CA ASN A 33 -5.48 -6.39 2.17
C ASN A 33 -4.08 -5.79 2.29
N ARG A 34 -3.63 -5.52 3.51
CA ARG A 34 -2.31 -4.93 3.77
C ARG A 34 -1.16 -5.78 3.22
N THR A 35 -1.32 -7.09 3.12
CA THR A 35 -0.31 -8.01 2.56
C THR A 35 0.04 -7.69 1.11
N ASP A 36 -0.90 -7.14 0.33
CA ASP A 36 -0.68 -6.76 -1.07
C ASP A 36 0.25 -5.55 -1.20
N VAL A 37 0.46 -4.77 -0.13
CA VAL A 37 1.48 -3.71 -0.08
C VAL A 37 2.87 -4.27 -0.35
N LEU A 38 3.18 -5.47 0.16
CA LEU A 38 4.48 -6.09 -0.07
C LEU A 38 4.70 -6.36 -1.55
N SER A 39 3.68 -6.87 -2.27
CA SER A 39 3.76 -7.11 -3.71
C SER A 39 4.05 -5.84 -4.50
N LEU A 40 3.46 -4.70 -4.09
CA LEU A 40 3.76 -3.41 -4.71
C LEU A 40 5.20 -2.97 -4.43
N LEU A 41 5.66 -3.08 -3.18
CA LEU A 41 7.00 -2.66 -2.76
C LEU A 41 8.10 -3.54 -3.37
N THR A 42 7.88 -4.84 -3.54
CA THR A 42 8.88 -5.75 -4.12
C THR A 42 8.97 -5.64 -5.63
N SER A 43 7.85 -5.41 -6.32
CA SER A 43 7.80 -5.38 -7.78
C SER A 43 8.07 -3.99 -8.38
N MET A 44 7.62 -2.91 -7.72
CA MET A 44 7.78 -1.54 -8.22
C MET A 44 9.14 -0.96 -7.81
N ASN A 45 10.21 -1.42 -8.44
CA ASN A 45 11.60 -1.09 -8.09
C ASN A 45 11.98 0.40 -8.12
N LYS A 46 11.19 1.26 -8.78
CA LYS A 46 11.40 2.72 -8.81
C LYS A 46 10.57 3.47 -7.77
N LEU A 47 9.69 2.77 -7.04
CA LEU A 47 8.84 3.38 -6.03
C LEU A 47 9.68 3.92 -4.88
N ARG A 48 9.56 5.23 -4.63
CA ARG A 48 10.26 5.95 -3.56
C ARG A 48 9.33 6.39 -2.46
N SER A 49 8.06 6.61 -2.79
CA SER A 49 7.04 7.05 -1.84
C SER A 49 5.74 6.31 -2.08
N LEU A 50 5.22 5.67 -1.03
CA LEU A 50 3.93 5.01 -1.04
C LEU A 50 3.04 5.66 0.00
N THR A 51 1.89 6.15 -0.42
CA THR A 51 0.79 6.51 0.46
C THR A 51 -0.33 5.50 0.23
N VAL A 52 -0.66 4.74 1.27
CA VAL A 52 -1.61 3.64 1.16
C VAL A 52 -2.69 3.75 2.23
N GLN A 53 -3.91 3.38 1.85
CA GLN A 53 -5.00 3.11 2.78
C GLN A 53 -5.45 1.67 2.59
N CYS A 54 -5.24 0.82 3.60
CA CYS A 54 -5.70 -0.57 3.55
C CYS A 54 -7.09 -0.70 4.18
N LYS A 55 -7.99 -1.47 3.57
CA LYS A 55 -9.35 -1.68 4.07
C LYS A 55 -9.39 -2.55 5.32
N ASP A 56 -8.46 -3.50 5.41
CA ASP A 56 -8.24 -4.37 6.56
C ASP A 56 -7.35 -3.71 7.64
N ASP A 57 -7.00 -2.44 7.47
CA ASP A 57 -6.31 -1.69 8.51
C ASP A 57 -7.31 -1.29 9.60
N THR A 58 -6.97 -1.64 10.84
CA THR A 58 -7.74 -1.28 12.03
C THR A 58 -7.46 0.14 12.50
N TRP A 59 -6.67 0.91 11.73
CA TRP A 59 -6.32 2.30 11.99
C TRP A 59 -7.54 3.17 12.29
N ASN A 60 -7.80 3.41 13.57
CA ASN A 60 -8.81 4.37 13.99
C ASN A 60 -8.17 5.76 14.00
N ASN A 61 -8.73 6.70 13.22
CA ASN A 61 -8.35 8.13 13.21
C ASN A 61 -8.35 8.82 14.60
N LYS A 62 -8.81 8.13 15.66
CA LYS A 62 -8.76 8.62 17.04
C LYS A 62 -7.36 8.49 17.66
N ASP A 63 -6.47 7.69 17.09
CA ASP A 63 -5.13 7.40 17.63
C ASP A 63 -4.00 8.14 16.90
N LEU A 64 -4.29 9.31 16.32
CA LEU A 64 -3.28 10.22 15.72
C LEU A 64 -2.17 10.67 16.70
N SER A 65 -2.35 10.43 18.01
CA SER A 65 -1.36 10.72 19.04
C SER A 65 -0.44 9.54 19.36
N SER A 66 -0.76 8.35 18.86
CA SER A 66 0.03 7.15 19.11
C SER A 66 1.11 7.05 18.04
N THR A 67 2.38 7.11 18.46
CA THR A 67 3.56 6.87 17.61
C THR A 67 3.69 5.41 17.18
N LYS A 68 2.66 4.59 17.38
CA LYS A 68 2.64 3.15 17.13
C LYS A 68 1.73 2.88 15.94
N ASP A 69 2.30 3.09 14.76
CA ASP A 69 1.58 2.83 13.55
C ASP A 69 1.61 1.31 13.26
N GLU A 70 0.48 0.60 13.41
CA GLU A 70 0.42 -0.87 13.23
C GLU A 70 0.86 -1.31 11.83
N LEU A 71 0.60 -0.51 10.80
CA LEU A 71 1.02 -0.80 9.44
C LEU A 71 2.53 -0.62 9.29
N VAL A 72 3.09 0.45 9.86
CA VAL A 72 4.54 0.69 9.87
C VAL A 72 5.26 -0.38 10.70
N GLU A 73 4.76 -0.73 11.89
CA GLU A 73 5.32 -1.81 12.71
C GLU A 73 5.31 -3.14 11.95
N TRP A 74 4.20 -3.45 11.27
CA TRP A 74 4.10 -4.64 10.43
C TRP A 74 5.10 -4.60 9.26
N LEU A 75 5.22 -3.47 8.55
CA LEU A 75 6.19 -3.30 7.46
C LEU A 75 7.63 -3.47 7.95
N CYS A 76 7.99 -2.91 9.10
CA CYS A 76 9.32 -3.06 9.71
C CYS A 76 9.64 -4.52 10.10
N ASN A 77 8.64 -5.35 10.36
CA ASN A 77 8.83 -6.78 10.63
C ASN A 77 8.93 -7.63 9.36
N CYS A 78 8.37 -7.16 8.24
CA CYS A 78 8.35 -7.89 6.97
C CYS A 78 9.49 -7.52 6.02
N LEU A 79 10.04 -6.31 6.14
CA LEU A 79 11.09 -5.79 5.28
C LEU A 79 12.46 -5.94 5.96
N PRO A 80 13.51 -6.31 5.21
CA PRO A 80 14.87 -6.50 5.73
C PRO A 80 15.56 -5.19 6.13
#